data_AF-A0A5C7P1A7-F1
#
_entry.id   AF-A0A5C7P1A7-F1
#
_cell.length_a   1.000
_cell.length_b   1.000
_cell.length_c   1.000
_cell.angle_alpha   90.00
_cell.angle_beta   90.00
_cell.angle_gamma   90.00
#
_symmetry.space_group_name_H-M   'P 1'
#
loop_
_entity.id
_entity.type
_entity.pdbx_description
1 polymer ?
#
loop_
_entity_poly.entity_id
_entity_poly.type
_entity_poly.pdbx_seq_one_letter_code
_entity_poly.pdbx_strand_id
1 'polypeptide(L)'
;FHSSLLLGCAIEGRAPYRGLLTHGFTVDGQGRKMSKSVGNVVAPQTVSDKMGAEIIRLWCASTDYSGDLGIDDKILARVVDAYRRIRNTLRFLLANTSDFNPDTDRVADAELLEVDRYALARASALQAEILAHYERYEFHPVVAKLQVYCSEDLGAFYLDVLKDRLYTTAPKSLARRSAQTALWQITHAMLRWMAPFLSFTAEEAWPIFAAGPQGAAVSPSIFTETYWAFDGQPGAEALLAKWQRVREIRDVVNKEIEAVRTQGLVGASLQAEVSLGVTPEDLALLQTLGDDLKFVLITSAASLREAAELSVTVTPSTHAKCERCWHYRDDVGANPQHAGLCGRCDSNLHGDGESRKVA
;
A
#
# COMPACT_ATOMS: atom_id res chain seq x y z
N PHE A 1 -9.25 -1.00 -40.22
CA PHE A 1 -7.88 -0.48 -40.43
C PHE A 1 -7.49 -0.40 -41.90
N HIS A 2 -7.55 -1.51 -42.65
CA HIS A 2 -7.09 -1.57 -44.04
C HIS A 2 -7.75 -0.53 -44.96
N SER A 3 -9.09 -0.50 -45.02
CA SER A 3 -9.81 0.45 -45.88
C SER A 3 -9.51 1.92 -45.54
N SER A 4 -9.39 2.24 -44.25
CA SER A 4 -9.01 3.59 -43.80
C SER A 4 -7.60 3.97 -44.25
N LEU A 5 -6.64 3.04 -44.16
CA LEU A 5 -5.26 3.26 -44.58
C LEU A 5 -5.18 3.51 -46.09
N LEU A 6 -5.86 2.68 -46.89
CA LEU A 6 -5.89 2.83 -48.35
C LEU A 6 -6.44 4.19 -48.77
N LEU A 7 -7.58 4.60 -48.21
CA LEU A 7 -8.20 5.89 -48.52
C LEU A 7 -7.32 7.07 -48.08
N GLY A 8 -6.76 7.00 -46.86
CA GLY A 8 -5.85 8.04 -46.37
C GLY A 8 -4.62 8.20 -47.25
N CYS A 9 -3.99 7.09 -47.64
CA CYS A 9 -2.82 7.15 -48.53
C CYS A 9 -3.18 7.65 -49.93
N ALA A 10 -4.31 7.22 -50.50
CA ALA A 10 -4.71 7.58 -51.85
C ALA A 10 -5.13 9.05 -51.98
N ILE A 11 -5.81 9.60 -50.97
CA ILE A 11 -6.38 10.96 -51.02
C ILE A 11 -5.43 11.99 -50.37
N GLU A 12 -4.84 11.65 -49.22
CA GLU A 12 -4.08 12.57 -48.37
C GLU A 12 -2.56 12.30 -48.38
N GLY A 13 -2.09 11.27 -49.09
CA GLY A 13 -0.67 10.92 -49.18
C GLY A 13 -0.04 10.41 -47.88
N ARG A 14 -0.85 10.04 -46.87
CA ARG A 14 -0.37 9.57 -45.55
C ARG A 14 -1.36 8.64 -44.86
N ALA A 15 -0.90 7.89 -43.85
CA ALA A 15 -1.78 7.12 -42.98
C ALA A 15 -2.74 8.03 -42.17
N PRO A 16 -3.98 7.59 -41.89
CA PRO A 16 -4.95 8.37 -41.12
C PRO A 16 -4.72 8.32 -39.60
N TYR A 17 -3.70 7.59 -39.13
CA TYR A 17 -3.33 7.43 -37.73
C TYR A 17 -1.81 7.52 -37.55
N ARG A 18 -1.36 7.95 -36.36
CA ARG A 18 0.07 7.98 -35.97
C ARG A 18 0.55 6.71 -35.27
N GLY A 19 -0.38 5.91 -34.76
CA GLY A 19 -0.15 4.61 -34.15
C GLY A 19 -1.34 3.69 -34.39
N LEU A 20 -1.09 2.38 -34.47
CA LEU A 20 -2.11 1.36 -34.65
C LEU A 20 -1.98 0.35 -33.52
N LEU A 21 -2.96 0.34 -32.62
CA LEU A 21 -3.06 -0.64 -31.54
C LEU A 21 -4.18 -1.64 -31.86
N THR A 22 -3.88 -2.93 -31.73
CA THR A 22 -4.84 -4.02 -31.94
C THR A 22 -4.99 -4.82 -30.65
N HIS A 23 -6.18 -5.40 -30.46
CA HIS A 23 -6.46 -6.30 -29.34
C HIS A 23 -7.05 -7.63 -29.85
N GLY A 24 -6.93 -8.70 -29.07
CA GLY A 24 -7.57 -9.98 -29.34
C GLY A 24 -9.08 -9.95 -29.16
N PHE A 25 -9.71 -11.08 -29.45
CA PHE A 25 -11.15 -11.27 -29.26
C PHE A 25 -11.45 -11.68 -27.83
N THR A 26 -12.65 -11.36 -27.35
CA THR A 26 -13.15 -11.95 -26.11
C THR A 26 -13.58 -13.40 -26.36
N VAL A 27 -13.07 -14.31 -25.53
CA VAL A 27 -13.33 -15.76 -25.58
C VAL A 27 -13.82 -16.24 -24.22
N ASP A 28 -14.42 -17.43 -24.16
CA ASP A 28 -14.80 -18.01 -22.86
C ASP A 28 -13.56 -18.36 -22.00
N GLY A 29 -13.76 -18.73 -20.73
CA GLY A 29 -12.68 -19.10 -19.83
C GLY A 29 -11.83 -20.32 -20.26
N GLN A 30 -12.23 -21.04 -21.31
CA GLN A 30 -11.46 -22.13 -21.93
C GLN A 30 -10.78 -21.71 -23.24
N GLY A 31 -10.85 -20.43 -23.62
CA GLY A 31 -10.28 -19.91 -24.86
C GLY A 31 -11.12 -20.18 -26.11
N ARG A 32 -12.38 -20.61 -25.96
CA ARG A 32 -13.26 -20.92 -27.10
C ARG A 32 -14.08 -19.70 -27.49
N LYS A 33 -14.38 -19.60 -28.78
CA LYS A 33 -15.28 -18.57 -29.30
C LYS A 33 -16.63 -18.64 -28.58
N MET A 34 -17.09 -17.49 -28.09
CA MET A 34 -18.40 -17.39 -27.46
C MET A 34 -19.53 -17.55 -28.49
N SER A 35 -20.54 -18.36 -28.17
CA SER A 35 -21.75 -18.50 -28.98
C SER A 35 -22.98 -18.78 -28.13
N LYS A 36 -24.13 -18.24 -28.55
CA LYS A 36 -25.40 -18.44 -27.84
C LYS A 36 -25.80 -19.92 -27.78
N SER A 37 -25.46 -20.70 -28.81
CA SER A 37 -25.79 -22.14 -28.87
C SER A 37 -24.97 -22.99 -27.90
N VAL A 38 -23.73 -22.60 -27.61
CA VAL A 38 -22.87 -23.28 -26.62
C VAL A 38 -23.19 -22.82 -25.19
N GLY A 39 -23.85 -21.67 -25.02
CA GLY A 39 -24.25 -21.13 -23.73
C GLY A 39 -23.08 -20.53 -22.92
N ASN A 40 -21.95 -20.25 -23.57
CA ASN A 40 -20.73 -19.70 -22.96
C ASN A 40 -20.58 -18.17 -23.14
N VAL A 41 -21.67 -17.47 -23.47
CA VAL A 41 -21.65 -16.02 -23.67
C VAL A 41 -21.72 -15.30 -22.34
N VAL A 42 -20.74 -14.44 -22.07
CA VAL A 42 -20.78 -13.48 -20.95
C VAL A 42 -21.12 -12.10 -21.51
N ALA A 43 -22.33 -11.61 -21.25
CA ALA A 43 -22.74 -10.29 -21.71
C ALA A 43 -22.22 -9.20 -20.75
N PRO A 44 -21.61 -8.11 -21.26
CA PRO A 44 -21.12 -7.01 -20.42
C PRO A 44 -22.20 -6.42 -19.50
N GLN A 45 -23.43 -6.25 -19.99
CA GLN A 45 -24.53 -5.72 -19.17
C GLN A 45 -24.81 -6.61 -17.95
N THR A 46 -24.83 -7.93 -18.11
CA THR A 46 -25.05 -8.87 -17.01
C THR A 46 -23.97 -8.78 -15.93
N VAL A 47 -22.71 -8.59 -16.34
CA VAL A 47 -21.61 -8.37 -15.37
C VAL A 47 -21.77 -7.02 -14.68
N SER A 48 -22.08 -5.97 -15.43
CA SER A 48 -22.29 -4.63 -14.89
C SER A 48 -23.43 -4.57 -13.88
N ASP A 49 -24.56 -5.21 -14.16
CA ASP A 49 -25.73 -5.25 -13.27
C ASP A 49 -25.45 -6.03 -11.98
N LYS A 50 -24.64 -7.10 -12.08
CA LYS A 50 -24.33 -7.99 -10.94
C LYS A 50 -23.16 -7.48 -10.07
N MET A 51 -22.13 -6.93 -10.69
CA MET A 51 -20.84 -6.64 -10.05
C MET A 51 -20.39 -5.18 -10.16
N GLY A 52 -21.07 -4.38 -10.99
CA GLY A 52 -20.71 -3.00 -11.31
C GLY A 52 -19.84 -2.88 -12.57
N ALA A 53 -20.01 -1.78 -13.30
CA ALA A 53 -19.27 -1.49 -14.54
C ALA A 53 -17.75 -1.45 -14.33
N GLU A 54 -17.30 -1.07 -13.14
CA GLU A 54 -15.89 -1.00 -12.77
C GLU A 54 -15.18 -2.36 -12.89
N ILE A 55 -15.86 -3.46 -12.58
CA ILE A 55 -15.27 -4.81 -12.62
C ILE A 55 -14.91 -5.21 -14.05
N ILE A 56 -15.70 -4.79 -15.04
CA ILE A 56 -15.40 -5.04 -16.46
C ILE A 56 -14.18 -4.23 -16.90
N ARG A 57 -14.08 -2.97 -16.44
CA ARG A 57 -12.92 -2.11 -16.72
C ARG A 57 -11.65 -2.70 -16.15
N LEU A 58 -11.70 -3.16 -14.89
CA LEU A 58 -10.56 -3.79 -14.23
C LEU A 58 -10.18 -5.13 -14.89
N TRP A 59 -11.15 -5.95 -15.30
CA TRP A 59 -10.88 -7.17 -16.07
C TRP A 59 -10.16 -6.86 -17.39
N CYS A 60 -10.64 -5.88 -18.14
CA CYS A 60 -10.01 -5.45 -19.39
C CYS A 60 -8.58 -4.95 -19.14
N ALA A 61 -8.40 -4.09 -18.15
CA ALA A 61 -7.09 -3.52 -17.81
C ALA A 61 -6.10 -4.56 -17.24
N SER A 62 -6.58 -5.62 -16.58
CA SER A 62 -5.74 -6.68 -16.00
C SER A 62 -5.39 -7.81 -16.97
N THR A 63 -5.93 -7.79 -18.20
CA THR A 63 -5.69 -8.82 -19.20
C THR A 63 -4.69 -8.32 -20.24
N ASP A 64 -3.74 -9.17 -20.64
CA ASP A 64 -2.89 -8.90 -21.80
C ASP A 64 -3.75 -8.96 -23.08
N TYR A 65 -4.10 -7.79 -23.60
CA TYR A 65 -4.97 -7.65 -24.75
C TYR A 65 -4.28 -8.01 -26.08
N SER A 66 -2.97 -8.25 -26.11
CA SER A 66 -2.27 -8.66 -27.33
C SER A 66 -2.72 -10.06 -27.80
N GLY A 67 -3.18 -10.90 -26.87
CA GLY A 67 -3.87 -12.16 -27.12
C GLY A 67 -5.38 -12.06 -26.93
N ASP A 68 -6.06 -13.20 -27.10
CA ASP A 68 -7.50 -13.30 -26.82
C ASP A 68 -7.78 -13.17 -25.31
N LEU A 69 -8.87 -12.47 -24.98
CA LEU A 69 -9.24 -12.12 -23.62
C LEU A 69 -10.27 -13.12 -23.08
N GLY A 70 -9.85 -14.01 -22.18
CA GLY A 70 -10.73 -14.98 -21.54
C GLY A 70 -11.63 -14.35 -20.48
N ILE A 71 -12.92 -14.74 -20.48
CA ILE A 71 -13.88 -14.33 -19.46
C ILE A 71 -14.76 -15.51 -19.01
N ASP A 72 -14.87 -15.69 -17.69
CA ASP A 72 -15.83 -16.55 -17.03
C ASP A 72 -16.08 -16.06 -15.59
N ASP A 73 -17.00 -16.70 -14.87
CA ASP A 73 -17.33 -16.35 -13.49
C ASP A 73 -16.13 -16.48 -12.52
N LYS A 74 -15.19 -17.40 -12.76
CA LYS A 74 -14.01 -17.60 -11.91
C LYS A 74 -12.98 -16.49 -12.13
N ILE A 75 -12.76 -16.09 -13.37
CA ILE A 75 -11.92 -14.95 -13.75
C ILE A 75 -12.50 -13.68 -13.14
N LEU A 76 -13.80 -13.44 -13.30
CA LEU A 76 -14.47 -12.27 -12.71
C LEU A 76 -14.40 -12.27 -11.17
N ALA A 77 -14.53 -13.43 -10.52
CA ALA A 77 -14.36 -13.51 -9.07
C ALA A 77 -12.95 -13.06 -8.62
N ARG A 78 -11.89 -13.46 -9.33
CA ARG A 78 -10.51 -13.01 -9.05
C ARG A 78 -10.35 -11.50 -9.26
N VAL A 79 -10.99 -10.94 -10.29
CA VAL A 79 -11.00 -9.49 -10.54
C VAL A 79 -11.71 -8.74 -9.40
N VAL A 80 -12.83 -9.28 -8.91
CA VAL A 80 -13.54 -8.72 -7.73
C VAL A 80 -12.66 -8.75 -6.48
N ASP A 81 -11.89 -9.82 -6.25
CA ASP A 81 -10.98 -9.90 -5.11
C ASP A 81 -9.83 -8.90 -5.22
N ALA A 82 -9.26 -8.70 -6.41
CA ALA A 82 -8.28 -7.65 -6.68
C ALA A 82 -8.86 -6.24 -6.42
N TYR A 83 -10.07 -5.98 -6.93
CA TYR A 83 -10.80 -4.73 -6.68
C TYR A 83 -11.02 -4.47 -5.19
N ARG A 84 -11.49 -5.47 -4.43
CA ARG A 84 -11.69 -5.36 -2.98
C ARG A 84 -10.41 -5.00 -2.24
N ARG A 85 -9.27 -5.59 -2.62
CA ARG A 85 -7.97 -5.23 -2.02
C ARG A 85 -7.62 -3.77 -2.27
N ILE A 86 -7.68 -3.31 -3.52
CA ILE A 86 -7.39 -1.91 -3.87
C ILE A 86 -8.35 -0.96 -3.12
N ARG A 87 -9.66 -1.25 -3.11
CA ARG A 87 -10.66 -0.43 -2.42
C ARG A 87 -10.48 -0.40 -0.91
N ASN A 88 -10.13 -1.52 -0.28
CA ASN A 88 -9.89 -1.58 1.16
C ASN A 88 -8.63 -0.81 1.56
N THR A 89 -7.57 -0.89 0.76
CA THR A 89 -6.36 -0.07 0.96
C THR A 89 -6.71 1.42 0.83
N LEU A 90 -7.42 1.82 -0.24
CA LEU A 90 -7.87 3.20 -0.40
C LEU A 90 -8.72 3.67 0.80
N ARG A 91 -9.67 2.85 1.27
CA ARG A 91 -10.47 3.16 2.45
C ARG A 91 -9.62 3.38 3.70
N PHE A 92 -8.58 2.57 3.91
CA PHE A 92 -7.65 2.75 5.03
C PHE A 92 -6.91 4.09 4.93
N LEU A 93 -6.42 4.43 3.74
CA LEU A 93 -5.74 5.71 3.50
C LEU A 93 -6.67 6.89 3.83
N LEU A 94 -7.87 6.91 3.24
CA LEU A 94 -8.88 7.97 3.46
C LEU A 94 -9.27 8.11 4.94
N ALA A 95 -9.50 6.98 5.63
CA ALA A 95 -9.89 7.00 7.03
C ALA A 95 -8.78 7.55 7.94
N ASN A 96 -7.51 7.30 7.62
CA ASN A 96 -6.38 7.77 8.41
C ASN A 96 -5.91 9.18 8.05
N THR A 97 -6.50 9.80 7.02
CA THR A 97 -6.29 11.21 6.67
C THR A 97 -7.53 12.08 6.88
N SER A 98 -8.60 11.56 7.49
CA SER A 98 -9.87 12.30 7.61
C SER A 98 -9.79 13.56 8.49
N ASP A 99 -8.86 13.61 9.43
CA ASP A 99 -8.60 14.75 10.33
C ASP A 99 -7.28 15.48 9.99
N PHE A 100 -6.75 15.24 8.80
CA PHE A 100 -5.51 15.85 8.31
C PHE A 100 -5.83 17.03 7.40
N ASN A 101 -5.30 18.20 7.74
CA ASN A 101 -5.31 19.36 6.86
C ASN A 101 -3.89 19.57 6.28
N PRO A 102 -3.67 19.37 4.97
CA PRO A 102 -2.33 19.53 4.38
C PRO A 102 -1.75 20.95 4.52
N ASP A 103 -2.57 21.98 4.68
CA ASP A 103 -2.09 23.37 4.83
C ASP A 103 -1.47 23.64 6.20
N THR A 104 -1.90 22.91 7.24
CA THR A 104 -1.49 23.18 8.64
C THR A 104 -0.80 22.02 9.31
N ASP A 105 -1.07 20.79 8.87
CA ASP A 105 -0.60 19.56 9.50
C ASP A 105 0.53 18.88 8.72
N ARG A 106 0.82 19.30 7.48
CA ARG A 106 1.90 18.71 6.67
C ARG A 106 3.24 18.92 7.36
N VAL A 107 4.00 17.84 7.47
CA VAL A 107 5.36 17.83 7.99
C VAL A 107 6.33 18.05 6.83
N ALA A 108 7.39 18.83 7.05
CA ALA A 108 8.42 19.04 6.05
C ALA A 108 9.20 17.74 5.78
N ASP A 109 9.62 17.51 4.54
CA ASP A 109 10.29 16.27 4.12
C ASP A 109 11.52 15.91 4.97
N ALA A 110 12.25 16.90 5.49
CA ALA A 110 13.41 16.70 6.36
C ALA A 110 13.05 16.25 7.79
N GLU A 111 11.81 16.49 8.22
CA GLU A 111 11.29 16.16 9.55
C GLU A 111 10.43 14.89 9.53
N LEU A 112 10.13 14.37 8.34
CA LEU A 112 9.45 13.09 8.19
C LEU A 112 10.29 11.97 8.80
N LEU A 113 9.61 11.09 9.53
CA LEU A 113 10.20 9.86 10.04
C LEU A 113 10.68 9.00 8.85
N GLU A 114 11.77 8.28 9.07
CA GLU A 114 12.48 7.61 7.99
C GLU A 114 11.61 6.59 7.24
N VAL A 115 10.74 5.84 7.94
CA VAL A 115 9.82 4.88 7.30
C VAL A 115 8.83 5.57 6.35
N ASP A 116 8.46 6.82 6.62
CA ASP A 116 7.52 7.59 5.80
C ASP A 116 8.20 8.13 4.56
N ARG A 117 9.45 8.61 4.71
CA ARG A 117 10.32 8.97 3.58
C ARG A 117 10.56 7.77 2.68
N TYR A 118 10.76 6.58 3.26
CA TYR A 118 10.88 5.34 2.50
C TYR A 118 9.59 5.03 1.73
N ALA A 119 8.41 5.14 2.37
CA ALA A 119 7.15 4.90 1.71
C ALA A 119 6.90 5.86 0.54
N LEU A 120 7.27 7.14 0.69
CA LEU A 120 7.23 8.13 -0.39
C LEU A 120 8.22 7.83 -1.52
N ALA A 121 9.46 7.44 -1.20
CA ALA A 121 10.44 7.03 -2.18
C ALA A 121 9.96 5.80 -2.97
N ARG A 122 9.35 4.81 -2.30
CA ARG A 122 8.80 3.62 -2.95
C ARG A 122 7.60 3.97 -3.83
N ALA A 123 6.69 4.84 -3.37
CA ALA A 123 5.56 5.33 -4.15
C ALA A 123 6.01 6.09 -5.40
N SER A 124 7.05 6.93 -5.28
CA SER A 124 7.66 7.64 -6.42
C SER A 124 8.27 6.67 -7.44
N ALA A 125 9.02 5.66 -6.98
CA ALA A 125 9.58 4.63 -7.86
C ALA A 125 8.48 3.83 -8.57
N LEU A 126 7.42 3.45 -7.85
CA LEU A 126 6.26 2.77 -8.45
C LEU A 126 5.57 3.65 -9.49
N GLN A 127 5.39 4.95 -9.23
CA GLN A 127 4.79 5.85 -10.22
C GLN A 127 5.62 5.86 -11.51
N ALA A 128 6.94 5.96 -11.41
CA ALA A 128 7.81 5.93 -12.59
C ALA A 128 7.62 4.63 -13.41
N GLU A 129 7.53 3.47 -12.75
CA GLU A 129 7.21 2.19 -13.39
C GLU A 129 5.83 2.20 -14.07
N ILE A 130 4.81 2.73 -13.38
CA ILE A 130 3.43 2.82 -13.90
C ILE A 130 3.38 3.72 -15.14
N LEU A 131 4.04 4.87 -15.11
CA LEU A 131 4.05 5.80 -16.24
C LEU A 131 4.74 5.19 -17.47
N ALA A 132 5.86 4.51 -17.28
CA ALA A 132 6.56 3.81 -18.37
C ALA A 132 5.69 2.73 -19.05
N HIS A 133 4.84 2.04 -18.28
CA HIS A 133 3.87 1.10 -18.84
C HIS A 133 2.73 1.80 -19.58
N TYR A 134 2.18 2.89 -19.04
CA TYR A 134 1.15 3.66 -19.72
C TYR A 134 1.63 4.26 -21.06
N GLU A 135 2.87 4.75 -21.15
CA GLU A 135 3.47 5.24 -22.39
C GLU A 135 3.54 4.17 -23.49
N ARG A 136 3.64 2.89 -23.10
CA ARG A 136 3.71 1.74 -23.99
C ARG A 136 2.36 1.04 -24.19
N TYR A 137 1.28 1.63 -23.68
CA TYR A 137 -0.07 1.05 -23.68
C TYR A 137 -0.17 -0.30 -22.96
N GLU A 138 0.68 -0.55 -21.96
CA GLU A 138 0.67 -1.80 -21.18
C GLU A 138 -0.15 -1.61 -19.88
N PHE A 139 -1.43 -2.01 -19.89
CA PHE A 139 -2.31 -1.80 -18.73
C PHE A 139 -2.21 -2.91 -17.67
N HIS A 140 -2.06 -4.17 -18.11
CA HIS A 140 -2.04 -5.32 -17.20
C HIS A 140 -0.88 -5.29 -16.19
N PRO A 141 0.34 -4.82 -16.53
CA PRO A 141 1.40 -4.69 -15.53
C PRO A 141 1.07 -3.59 -14.51
N VAL A 142 0.40 -2.50 -14.92
CA VAL A 142 -0.02 -1.44 -14.00
C VAL A 142 -1.00 -1.98 -12.95
N VAL A 143 -2.01 -2.75 -13.38
CA VAL A 143 -2.97 -3.36 -12.44
C VAL A 143 -2.27 -4.33 -11.49
N ALA A 144 -1.40 -5.20 -12.02
CA ALA A 144 -0.65 -6.16 -11.20
C ALA A 144 0.25 -5.45 -10.18
N LYS A 145 1.00 -4.43 -10.60
CA LYS A 145 1.88 -3.64 -9.73
C LYS A 145 1.10 -2.88 -8.67
N LEU A 146 -0.04 -2.28 -9.02
CA LEU A 146 -0.89 -1.61 -8.04
C LEU A 146 -1.44 -2.62 -7.00
N GLN A 147 -1.89 -3.79 -7.43
CA GLN A 147 -2.39 -4.83 -6.53
C GLN A 147 -1.29 -5.31 -5.57
N VAL A 148 -0.07 -5.54 -6.08
CA VAL A 148 1.09 -5.92 -5.27
C VAL A 148 1.44 -4.80 -4.30
N TYR A 149 1.48 -3.55 -4.74
CA TYR A 149 1.75 -2.41 -3.88
C TYR A 149 0.72 -2.28 -2.74
N CYS A 150 -0.57 -2.45 -3.03
CA CYS A 150 -1.61 -2.44 -2.01
C CYS A 150 -1.47 -3.59 -0.99
N SER A 151 -1.04 -4.77 -1.45
CA SER A 151 -0.97 -5.98 -0.62
C SER A 151 0.32 -6.05 0.19
N GLU A 152 1.46 -5.85 -0.46
CA GLU A 152 2.79 -6.14 0.08
C GLU A 152 3.48 -4.91 0.66
N ASP A 153 3.56 -3.81 -0.11
CA ASP A 153 4.24 -2.59 0.32
C ASP A 153 3.41 -1.83 1.38
N LEU A 154 2.13 -1.62 1.09
CA LEU A 154 1.21 -0.95 1.99
C LEU A 154 0.64 -1.92 3.03
N GLY A 155 -0.09 -2.95 2.61
CA GLY A 155 -0.86 -3.82 3.52
C GLY A 155 0.00 -4.61 4.52
N ALA A 156 0.94 -5.42 4.02
CA ALA A 156 1.74 -6.35 4.82
C ALA A 156 2.92 -5.69 5.55
N PHE A 157 3.23 -4.44 5.25
CA PHE A 157 4.33 -3.70 5.83
C PHE A 157 3.91 -2.32 6.33
N TYR A 158 3.85 -1.31 5.47
CA TYR A 158 3.81 0.09 5.89
C TYR A 158 2.57 0.39 6.76
N LEU A 159 1.37 0.12 6.26
CA LEU A 159 0.14 0.39 6.98
C LEU A 159 0.00 -0.45 8.25
N ASP A 160 0.61 -1.65 8.31
CA ASP A 160 0.58 -2.49 9.50
C ASP A 160 1.47 -1.94 10.61
N VAL A 161 2.68 -1.49 10.25
CA VAL A 161 3.60 -0.78 11.16
C VAL A 161 2.96 0.52 11.67
N LEU A 162 2.31 1.29 10.77
CA LEU A 162 1.73 2.58 11.12
C LEU A 162 0.56 2.53 12.13
N LYS A 163 -0.17 1.41 12.21
CA LYS A 163 -1.35 1.29 13.10
C LYS A 163 -1.03 1.68 14.54
N ASP A 164 0.14 1.25 15.03
CA ASP A 164 0.55 1.55 16.40
C ASP A 164 0.57 3.06 16.65
N ARG A 165 1.27 3.82 15.82
CA ARG A 165 1.38 5.26 16.05
C ARG A 165 0.16 6.05 15.60
N LEU A 166 -0.52 5.64 14.52
CA LEU A 166 -1.77 6.30 14.07
C LEU A 166 -2.85 6.25 15.14
N TYR A 167 -2.91 5.17 15.93
CA TYR A 167 -3.97 4.94 16.91
C TYR A 167 -3.55 5.26 18.35
N THR A 168 -2.26 5.22 18.67
CA THR A 168 -1.80 5.36 20.05
C THR A 168 -1.10 6.67 20.37
N THR A 169 -0.56 7.41 19.39
CA THR A 169 0.05 8.73 19.64
C THR A 169 -0.99 9.85 19.69
N ALA A 170 -0.60 11.01 20.23
CA ALA A 170 -1.49 12.17 20.29
C ALA A 170 -1.86 12.67 18.87
N PRO A 171 -3.09 13.20 18.65
CA PRO A 171 -3.58 13.60 17.32
C PRO A 171 -2.65 14.54 16.54
N LYS A 172 -1.97 15.46 17.24
CA LYS A 172 -1.06 16.46 16.67
C LYS A 172 0.43 16.13 16.85
N SER A 173 0.77 14.92 17.29
CA SER A 173 2.17 14.52 17.44
C SER A 173 2.89 14.48 16.09
N LEU A 174 4.19 14.76 16.09
CA LEU A 174 5.04 14.65 14.90
C LEU A 174 4.95 13.25 14.28
N ALA A 175 4.99 12.20 15.12
CA ALA A 175 4.92 10.81 14.67
C ALA A 175 3.64 10.53 13.86
N ARG A 176 2.48 11.01 14.33
CA ARG A 176 1.21 10.87 13.60
C ARG A 176 1.16 11.74 12.36
N ARG A 177 1.56 13.01 12.44
CA ARG A 177 1.49 13.95 11.31
C ARG A 177 2.45 13.59 10.19
N SER A 178 3.60 12.99 10.51
CA SER A 178 4.53 12.41 9.54
C SER A 178 3.86 11.27 8.76
N ALA A 179 3.19 10.34 9.47
CA ALA A 179 2.41 9.27 8.85
C ALA A 179 1.34 9.82 7.91
N GLN A 180 0.52 10.75 8.39
CA GLN A 180 -0.58 11.33 7.63
C GLN A 180 -0.10 12.11 6.42
N THR A 181 1.03 12.81 6.52
CA THR A 181 1.66 13.49 5.39
C THR A 181 2.00 12.49 4.28
N ALA A 182 2.63 11.36 4.62
CA ALA A 182 2.96 10.34 3.63
C ALA A 182 1.72 9.63 3.07
N LEU A 183 0.75 9.27 3.93
CA LEU A 183 -0.52 8.67 3.50
C LEU A 183 -1.31 9.59 2.56
N TRP A 184 -1.33 10.89 2.83
CA TRP A 184 -2.00 11.88 1.99
C TRP A 184 -1.35 11.96 0.59
N GLN A 185 -0.03 12.05 0.50
CA GLN A 185 0.69 12.04 -0.79
C GLN A 185 0.50 10.72 -1.56
N ILE A 186 0.57 9.58 -0.86
CA ILE A 186 0.33 8.26 -1.47
C ILE A 186 -1.11 8.16 -1.98
N THR A 187 -2.09 8.73 -1.27
CA THR A 187 -3.50 8.74 -1.70
C THR A 187 -3.68 9.57 -2.98
N HIS A 188 -3.06 10.76 -3.04
CA HIS A 188 -3.05 11.57 -4.27
C HIS A 188 -2.55 10.77 -5.46
N ALA A 189 -1.40 10.11 -5.32
CA ALA A 189 -0.78 9.34 -6.38
C ALA A 189 -1.59 8.10 -6.76
N MET A 190 -2.02 7.31 -5.77
CA MET A 190 -2.78 6.08 -5.97
C MET A 190 -4.11 6.30 -6.70
N LEU A 191 -4.85 7.37 -6.35
CA LEU A 191 -6.08 7.74 -7.04
C LEU A 191 -5.84 8.07 -8.52
N ARG A 192 -4.73 8.76 -8.83
CA ARG A 192 -4.34 9.11 -10.21
C ARG A 192 -3.85 7.91 -11.01
N TRP A 193 -3.13 6.98 -10.37
CA TRP A 193 -2.68 5.75 -11.03
C TRP A 193 -3.84 4.86 -11.44
N MET A 194 -4.87 4.76 -10.58
CA MET A 194 -6.01 3.89 -10.81
C MET A 194 -7.11 4.51 -11.69
N ALA A 195 -7.24 5.84 -11.73
CA ALA A 195 -8.31 6.54 -12.46
C ALA A 195 -8.55 6.07 -13.92
N PRO A 196 -7.52 5.69 -14.71
CA PRO A 196 -7.73 5.16 -16.06
C PRO A 196 -8.56 3.87 -16.13
N PHE A 197 -8.46 3.00 -15.12
CA PHE A 197 -9.12 1.68 -15.12
C PHE A 197 -10.09 1.42 -13.95
N LEU A 198 -9.99 2.18 -12.85
CA LEU A 198 -10.92 2.26 -11.72
C LEU A 198 -11.59 3.65 -11.68
N SER A 199 -12.23 4.03 -12.78
CA SER A 199 -12.67 5.40 -13.02
C SER A 199 -13.77 5.86 -12.05
N PHE A 200 -14.79 5.02 -11.83
CA PHE A 200 -15.89 5.38 -10.94
C PHE A 200 -15.42 5.43 -9.48
N THR A 201 -14.54 4.52 -9.09
CA THR A 201 -13.99 4.44 -7.74
C THR A 201 -13.08 5.64 -7.45
N ALA A 202 -12.23 6.03 -8.40
CA ALA A 202 -11.37 7.19 -8.27
C ALA A 202 -12.20 8.48 -8.17
N GLU A 203 -13.21 8.64 -9.03
CA GLU A 203 -14.11 9.80 -9.03
C GLU A 203 -15.00 9.86 -7.78
N GLU A 204 -15.47 8.70 -7.27
CA GLU A 204 -16.23 8.60 -6.02
C GLU A 204 -15.38 9.06 -4.82
N ALA A 205 -14.12 8.62 -4.76
CA ALA A 205 -13.21 8.93 -3.66
C ALA A 205 -12.67 10.36 -3.72
N TRP A 206 -12.56 10.93 -4.92
CA TRP A 206 -11.96 12.25 -5.14
C TRP A 206 -12.57 13.36 -4.28
N PRO A 207 -13.87 13.64 -4.28
CA PRO A 207 -14.43 14.73 -3.47
C PRO A 207 -14.27 14.50 -1.96
N ILE A 208 -14.21 13.24 -1.51
CA ILE A 208 -13.97 12.91 -0.09
C ILE A 208 -12.54 13.27 0.30
N PHE A 209 -11.59 12.99 -0.58
CA PHE A 209 -10.17 13.20 -0.34
C PHE A 209 -9.73 14.66 -0.57
N ALA A 210 -10.07 15.19 -1.74
CA ALA A 210 -9.63 16.47 -2.25
C ALA A 210 -10.27 17.67 -1.55
N ALA A 211 -11.54 17.57 -1.12
CA ALA A 211 -12.16 18.67 -0.39
C ALA A 211 -11.46 18.96 0.94
N GLY A 212 -10.83 17.94 1.57
CA GLY A 212 -10.27 18.05 2.91
C GLY A 212 -11.30 18.53 3.95
N PRO A 213 -10.89 18.77 5.21
CA PRO A 213 -11.80 19.28 6.25
C PRO A 213 -12.31 20.72 6.01
N GLN A 214 -11.71 21.46 5.07
CA GLN A 214 -11.93 22.91 4.89
C GLN A 214 -12.33 23.35 3.47
N GLY A 215 -12.54 22.41 2.53
CA GLY A 215 -13.06 22.73 1.19
C GLY A 215 -12.08 23.50 0.30
N ALA A 216 -10.78 23.17 0.35
CA ALA A 216 -9.79 23.79 -0.53
C ALA A 216 -10.19 23.61 -2.01
N ALA A 217 -9.86 24.61 -2.85
CA ALA A 217 -10.18 24.61 -4.27
C ALA A 217 -9.37 23.54 -5.01
N VAL A 218 -9.84 22.31 -4.95
CA VAL A 218 -9.33 21.21 -5.76
C VAL A 218 -10.21 21.05 -6.99
N SER A 219 -9.63 20.54 -8.07
CA SER A 219 -10.38 20.34 -9.30
C SER A 219 -11.63 19.48 -9.05
N PRO A 220 -12.79 19.78 -9.65
CA PRO A 220 -14.05 19.08 -9.38
C PRO A 220 -14.03 17.59 -9.71
N SER A 221 -13.10 17.14 -10.54
CA SER A 221 -13.01 15.77 -11.03
C SER A 221 -11.57 15.32 -11.14
N ILE A 222 -11.29 14.07 -10.76
CA ILE A 222 -9.93 13.54 -10.86
C ILE A 222 -9.47 13.44 -12.32
N PHE A 223 -10.38 13.38 -13.28
CA PHE A 223 -10.05 13.28 -14.71
C PHE A 223 -9.45 14.57 -15.31
N THR A 224 -9.35 15.63 -14.52
CA THR A 224 -8.71 16.89 -14.91
C THR A 224 -7.37 17.11 -14.21
N GLU A 225 -6.96 16.15 -13.37
CA GLU A 225 -5.71 16.18 -12.62
C GLU A 225 -4.56 15.56 -13.40
N THR A 226 -3.33 15.95 -13.04
CA THR A 226 -2.10 15.33 -13.54
C THR A 226 -1.50 14.40 -12.50
N TYR A 227 -0.57 13.52 -12.89
CA TYR A 227 0.11 12.62 -11.96
C TYR A 227 0.80 13.35 -10.81
N TRP A 228 0.87 12.71 -9.65
CA TRP A 228 1.36 13.36 -8.44
C TRP A 228 2.86 13.67 -8.55
N ALA A 229 3.25 14.90 -8.23
CA ALA A 229 4.65 15.25 -8.16
C ALA A 229 5.17 14.87 -6.76
N PHE A 230 5.99 13.81 -6.70
CA PHE A 230 6.78 13.54 -5.50
C PHE A 230 7.95 14.52 -5.48
N ASP A 231 8.04 15.34 -4.44
CA ASP A 231 9.23 16.12 -4.17
C ASP A 231 10.41 15.13 -4.04
N GLY A 232 11.49 15.36 -4.80
CA GLY A 232 12.59 14.40 -4.95
C GLY A 232 13.15 14.02 -3.59
N GLN A 233 12.95 12.76 -3.17
CA GLN A 233 13.35 12.28 -1.85
C GLN A 233 14.89 12.20 -1.78
N PRO A 234 15.57 13.04 -0.99
CA PRO A 234 17.04 13.02 -0.94
C PRO A 234 17.54 11.65 -0.45
N GLY A 235 18.45 11.05 -1.20
CA GLY A 235 19.00 9.73 -0.88
C GLY A 235 18.02 8.57 -1.11
N ALA A 236 17.01 8.72 -1.97
CA ALA A 236 16.00 7.70 -2.25
C ALA A 236 16.58 6.31 -2.53
N GLU A 237 17.64 6.20 -3.35
CA GLU A 237 18.25 4.92 -3.70
C GLU A 237 18.83 4.20 -2.47
N ALA A 238 19.63 4.92 -1.66
CA ALA A 238 20.18 4.39 -0.42
C ALA A 238 19.08 4.03 0.58
N LEU A 239 18.03 4.84 0.66
CA LEU A 239 16.88 4.60 1.53
C LEU A 239 16.10 3.35 1.10
N LEU A 240 15.82 3.19 -0.20
CA LEU A 240 15.17 2.01 -0.74
C LEU A 240 16.01 0.75 -0.50
N ALA A 241 17.34 0.80 -0.73
CA ALA A 241 18.23 -0.33 -0.47
C ALA A 241 18.25 -0.73 1.02
N LYS A 242 18.35 0.25 1.92
CA LYS A 242 18.29 0.03 3.37
C LYS A 242 17.01 -0.70 3.77
N TRP A 243 15.85 -0.15 3.39
CA TRP A 243 14.56 -0.69 3.82
C TRP A 243 14.19 -1.99 3.11
N GLN A 244 14.70 -2.23 1.90
CA GLN A 244 14.64 -3.54 1.26
C GLN A 244 15.30 -4.59 2.16
N ARG A 245 16.51 -4.31 2.68
CA ARG A 245 17.20 -5.21 3.59
C ARG A 245 16.47 -5.38 4.93
N VAL A 246 15.94 -4.29 5.50
CA VAL A 246 15.10 -4.36 6.72
C VAL A 246 13.90 -5.29 6.51
N ARG A 247 13.22 -5.19 5.37
CA ARG A 247 12.06 -6.02 5.04
C ARG A 247 12.43 -7.50 4.88
N GLU A 248 13.54 -7.80 4.23
CA GLU A 248 14.04 -9.19 4.11
C GLU A 248 14.29 -9.82 5.49
N ILE A 249 14.91 -9.07 6.40
CA ILE A 249 15.14 -9.53 7.78
C ILE A 249 13.80 -9.71 8.50
N ARG A 250 12.87 -8.75 8.34
CA ARG A 250 11.52 -8.85 8.91
C ARG A 250 10.77 -10.09 8.40
N ASP A 251 10.93 -10.48 7.15
CA ASP A 251 10.27 -11.67 6.61
C ASP A 251 10.78 -12.96 7.27
N VAL A 252 12.09 -13.03 7.57
CA VAL A 252 12.65 -14.11 8.38
C VAL A 252 12.08 -14.10 9.80
N VAL A 253 11.95 -12.93 10.43
CA VAL A 253 11.34 -12.79 11.75
C VAL A 253 9.88 -13.26 11.75
N ASN A 254 9.08 -12.84 10.77
CA ASN A 254 7.69 -13.25 10.62
C ASN A 254 7.56 -14.76 10.48
N LYS A 255 8.46 -15.40 9.72
CA LYS A 255 8.49 -16.85 9.57
C LYS A 255 8.73 -17.57 10.91
N GLU A 256 9.69 -17.10 11.70
CA GLU A 256 9.96 -17.70 13.02
C GLU A 256 8.82 -17.42 14.02
N ILE A 257 8.18 -16.25 13.96
CA ILE A 257 6.97 -15.98 14.75
C ILE A 257 5.85 -16.95 14.37
N GLU A 258 5.65 -17.23 13.08
CA GLU A 258 4.63 -18.19 12.60
C GLU A 258 4.94 -19.63 13.06
N ALA A 259 6.23 -20.01 13.11
CA ALA A 259 6.65 -21.30 13.65
C ALA A 259 6.29 -21.45 15.14
N VAL A 260 6.50 -20.40 15.94
CA VAL A 260 6.11 -20.36 17.36
C VAL A 260 4.58 -20.29 17.51
N ARG A 261 3.88 -19.57 16.62
CA ARG A 261 2.41 -19.48 16.58
C ARG A 261 1.75 -20.84 16.33
N THR A 262 2.31 -21.62 15.41
CA THR A 262 1.82 -22.98 15.09
C THR A 262 1.93 -23.93 16.28
N GLN A 263 2.85 -23.68 17.21
CA GLN A 263 2.99 -24.42 18.46
C GLN A 263 2.00 -23.97 19.55
N GLY A 264 1.19 -22.93 19.29
CA GLY A 264 0.21 -22.37 20.23
C GLY A 264 0.82 -21.48 21.32
N LEU A 265 2.11 -21.12 21.21
CA LEU A 265 2.81 -20.32 22.23
C LEU A 265 2.56 -18.82 22.10
N VAL A 266 2.24 -18.35 20.89
CA VAL A 266 1.81 -16.97 20.62
C VAL A 266 0.60 -16.98 19.69
N GLY A 267 -0.31 -16.04 19.88
CA GLY A 267 -1.41 -15.72 18.97
C GLY A 267 -1.05 -14.54 18.06
N ALA A 268 -0.87 -13.34 18.63
CA ALA A 268 -0.48 -12.15 17.87
C ALA A 268 1.04 -11.91 17.92
N SER A 269 1.63 -11.29 16.89
CA SER A 269 3.07 -10.97 16.84
C SER A 269 3.52 -10.07 18.00
N LEU A 270 2.63 -9.21 18.51
CA LEU A 270 2.89 -8.40 19.70
C LEU A 270 3.12 -9.23 20.97
N GLN A 271 2.75 -10.51 21.01
CA GLN A 271 3.08 -11.39 22.15
C GLN A 271 4.52 -11.89 22.10
N ALA A 272 5.24 -11.66 21.00
CA ALA A 272 6.62 -12.09 20.84
C ALA A 272 7.62 -11.02 21.30
N GLU A 273 8.73 -11.50 21.83
CA GLU A 273 9.99 -10.80 22.02
C GLU A 273 11.04 -11.45 21.11
N VAL A 274 11.77 -10.64 20.37
CA VAL A 274 12.69 -11.11 19.33
C VAL A 274 14.13 -10.78 19.70
N SER A 275 15.01 -11.77 19.56
CA SER A 275 16.46 -11.57 19.58
C SER A 275 17.06 -11.93 18.23
N LEU A 276 17.75 -10.98 17.62
CA LEU A 276 18.38 -11.12 16.31
C LEU A 276 19.89 -11.23 16.48
N GLY A 277 20.47 -12.36 16.08
CA GLY A 277 21.89 -12.43 15.74
C GLY A 277 22.07 -12.02 14.29
N VAL A 278 22.88 -11.01 14.01
CA VAL A 278 23.03 -10.42 12.68
C VAL A 278 24.50 -10.17 12.33
N THR A 279 24.80 -10.16 11.04
CA THR A 279 26.14 -9.80 10.53
C THR A 279 26.52 -8.38 10.96
N PRO A 280 27.81 -8.00 10.99
CA PRO A 280 28.22 -6.64 11.33
C PRO A 280 27.59 -5.56 10.44
N GLU A 281 27.35 -5.86 9.17
CA GLU A 281 26.69 -4.96 8.22
C GLU A 281 25.20 -4.76 8.57
N ASP A 282 24.46 -5.84 8.78
CA ASP A 282 23.06 -5.80 9.19
C ASP A 282 22.89 -5.18 10.58
N LEU A 283 23.84 -5.40 11.48
CA LEU A 283 23.86 -4.80 12.82
C LEU A 283 23.94 -3.27 12.73
N ALA A 284 24.90 -2.75 11.97
CA ALA A 284 25.05 -1.31 11.77
C ALA A 284 23.78 -0.69 11.18
N LEU A 285 23.15 -1.39 10.22
CA LEU A 285 21.90 -0.97 9.60
C LEU A 285 20.73 -0.97 10.61
N LEU A 286 20.49 -2.06 11.33
CA LEU A 286 19.36 -2.18 12.26
C LEU A 286 19.52 -1.30 13.50
N GLN A 287 20.75 -1.04 13.96
CA GLN A 287 21.02 -0.12 15.07
C GLN A 287 20.54 1.30 14.78
N THR A 288 20.51 1.73 13.52
CA THR A 288 19.96 3.05 13.15
C THR A 288 18.45 3.17 13.44
N LEU A 289 17.72 2.05 13.53
CA LEU A 289 16.30 2.04 13.88
C LEU A 289 16.08 2.29 15.38
N GLY A 290 17.09 2.05 16.22
CA GLY A 290 17.01 2.21 17.67
C GLY A 290 15.83 1.46 18.30
N ASP A 291 15.13 2.09 19.23
CA ASP A 291 13.95 1.52 19.90
C ASP A 291 12.77 1.30 18.97
N ASP A 292 12.77 1.92 17.78
CA ASP A 292 11.69 1.78 16.80
C ASP A 292 11.74 0.44 16.06
N LEU A 293 12.84 -0.32 16.18
CA LEU A 293 12.99 -1.66 15.60
C LEU A 293 11.81 -2.58 15.94
N LYS A 294 11.34 -2.57 17.19
CA LYS A 294 10.21 -3.41 17.61
C LYS A 294 8.90 -3.05 16.91
N PHE A 295 8.71 -1.79 16.50
CA PHE A 295 7.52 -1.37 15.74
C PHE A 295 7.60 -1.82 14.30
N VAL A 296 8.79 -1.75 13.69
CA VAL A 296 9.04 -2.29 12.35
C VAL A 296 8.78 -3.80 12.31
N LEU A 297 9.19 -4.53 13.35
CA LEU A 297 8.96 -5.98 13.49
C LEU A 297 7.56 -6.34 14.00
N ILE A 298 6.79 -5.38 14.51
CA ILE A 298 5.45 -5.57 15.13
C ILE A 298 5.53 -6.58 16.30
N THR A 299 6.51 -6.36 17.18
CA THR A 299 6.76 -7.16 18.38
C THR A 299 6.83 -6.28 19.63
N SER A 300 6.78 -6.89 20.82
CA SER A 300 6.85 -6.13 22.07
C SER A 300 8.26 -5.73 22.47
N ALA A 301 9.24 -6.56 22.10
CA ALA A 301 10.66 -6.24 22.25
C ALA A 301 11.45 -6.77 21.04
N ALA A 302 12.56 -6.11 20.77
CA ALA A 302 13.54 -6.52 19.79
C ALA A 302 14.94 -6.21 20.34
N SER A 303 15.84 -7.19 20.29
CA SER A 303 17.24 -7.04 20.69
C SER A 303 18.15 -7.49 19.56
N LEU A 304 19.32 -6.86 19.45
CA LEU A 304 20.32 -7.14 18.43
C LEU A 304 21.60 -7.64 19.09
N ARG A 305 22.25 -8.62 18.47
CA ARG A 305 23.61 -9.04 18.79
C ARG A 305 24.37 -9.32 17.49
N GLU A 306 25.68 -9.07 17.51
CA GLU A 306 26.55 -9.48 16.41
C GLU A 306 26.62 -11.02 16.35
N ALA A 307 26.60 -11.55 15.13
CA ALA A 307 26.74 -12.97 14.82
C ALA A 307 27.35 -13.15 13.42
N ALA A 308 27.86 -14.35 13.13
CA ALA A 308 28.37 -14.68 11.80
C ALA A 308 27.27 -14.74 10.73
N GLU A 309 26.05 -15.11 11.12
CA GLU A 309 24.90 -15.30 10.23
C GLU A 309 23.61 -14.80 10.90
N LEU A 310 22.60 -14.48 10.08
CA LEU A 310 21.27 -14.11 10.55
C LEU A 310 20.62 -15.26 11.32
N SER A 311 20.29 -15.02 12.58
CA SER A 311 19.57 -15.95 13.44
C SER A 311 18.48 -15.20 14.20
N VAL A 312 17.30 -15.80 14.30
CA VAL A 312 16.15 -15.20 14.98
C VAL A 312 15.72 -16.14 16.10
N THR A 313 15.59 -15.59 17.30
CA THR A 313 15.01 -16.29 18.44
C THR A 313 13.74 -15.55 18.84
N VAL A 314 12.62 -16.28 18.92
CA VAL A 314 11.31 -15.75 19.28
C VAL A 314 10.90 -16.34 20.62
N THR A 315 10.63 -15.49 21.60
CA THR A 315 10.18 -15.91 22.94
C THR A 315 8.83 -15.28 23.23
N PRO A 316 7.83 -16.02 23.75
CA PRO A 316 6.59 -15.42 24.24
C PRO A 316 6.89 -14.46 25.41
N SER A 317 6.35 -13.26 25.36
CA SER A 317 6.54 -12.27 26.42
C SER A 317 5.88 -12.74 27.72
N THR A 318 6.60 -12.60 28.83
CA THR A 318 6.06 -12.86 30.18
C THR A 318 5.41 -11.62 30.80
N HIS A 319 5.45 -10.49 30.11
CA HIS A 319 4.91 -9.23 30.60
C HIS A 319 3.38 -9.15 30.44
N ALA A 320 2.76 -8.18 31.11
CA ALA A 320 1.33 -7.94 30.96
C ALA A 320 1.04 -7.18 29.67
N LYS A 321 -0.10 -7.49 29.04
CA LYS A 321 -0.59 -6.81 27.84
C LYS A 321 -1.17 -5.44 28.20
N CYS A 322 -0.68 -4.38 27.58
CA CYS A 322 -1.31 -3.06 27.63
C CYS A 322 -2.66 -3.08 26.89
N GLU A 323 -3.73 -2.64 27.54
CA GLU A 323 -5.09 -2.68 26.97
C GLU A 323 -5.29 -1.75 25.78
N ARG A 324 -4.44 -0.71 25.65
CA ARG A 324 -4.53 0.31 24.59
C ARG A 324 -3.68 -0.01 23.36
N CYS A 325 -2.36 -0.16 23.51
CA CYS A 325 -1.47 -0.44 22.38
C CYS A 325 -1.23 -1.93 22.11
N TRP A 326 -1.67 -2.80 23.01
CA TRP A 326 -1.51 -4.26 22.93
C TRP A 326 -0.07 -4.78 22.97
N HIS A 327 0.92 -3.92 23.16
CA HIS A 327 2.26 -4.33 23.53
C HIS A 327 2.29 -4.93 24.94
N TYR A 328 3.17 -5.91 25.12
CA TYR A 328 3.45 -6.60 26.36
C TYR A 328 4.63 -5.89 27.02
N ARG A 329 4.40 -5.25 28.18
CA ARG A 329 5.43 -4.45 28.85
C ARG A 329 5.45 -4.69 30.35
N ASP A 330 6.65 -4.60 30.91
CA ASP A 330 6.91 -4.74 32.35
C ASP A 330 6.22 -3.67 33.20
N ASP A 331 6.03 -2.48 32.64
CA ASP A 331 5.48 -1.32 33.32
C ASP A 331 3.95 -1.18 33.21
N VAL A 332 3.24 -2.17 32.65
CA VAL A 332 1.77 -2.21 32.73
C VAL A 332 1.35 -2.35 34.19
N GLY A 333 0.52 -1.42 34.65
CA GLY A 333 0.09 -1.35 36.06
C GLY A 333 0.95 -0.44 36.95
N ALA A 334 2.00 0.19 36.41
CA ALA A 334 2.83 1.12 37.17
C ALA A 334 2.07 2.39 37.62
N ASN A 335 1.09 2.85 36.83
CA ASN A 335 0.21 3.97 37.21
C ASN A 335 -1.11 3.42 37.81
N PRO A 336 -1.38 3.62 39.11
CA PRO A 336 -2.60 3.11 39.75
C PRO A 336 -3.91 3.69 39.19
N GLN A 337 -3.88 4.89 38.60
CA GLN A 337 -5.06 5.50 37.98
C GLN A 337 -5.41 4.83 36.64
N HIS A 338 -4.44 4.17 36.01
CA HIS A 338 -4.55 3.57 34.69
C HIS A 338 -3.89 2.19 34.64
N ALA A 339 -4.31 1.28 35.53
CA ALA A 339 -3.64 0.01 35.77
C ALA A 339 -3.53 -0.92 34.55
N GLY A 340 -4.39 -0.79 33.54
CA GLY A 340 -4.33 -1.54 32.28
C GLY A 340 -3.37 -0.96 31.23
N LEU A 341 -2.75 0.20 31.49
CA LEU A 341 -1.91 0.90 30.53
C LEU A 341 -0.42 0.76 30.88
N CYS A 342 0.41 0.70 29.84
CA CYS A 342 1.84 0.91 29.95
C CYS A 342 2.16 2.41 30.01
N GLY A 343 3.32 2.79 30.54
CA GLY A 343 3.75 4.18 30.68
C GLY A 343 3.83 4.95 29.35
N ARG A 344 4.07 4.26 28.22
CA ARG A 344 4.01 4.87 26.88
C ARG A 344 2.60 5.34 26.54
N CYS A 345 1.60 4.49 26.78
CA CYS A 345 0.20 4.83 26.51
C CYS A 345 -0.32 5.89 27.48
N ASP A 346 0.12 5.86 28.72
CA ASP A 346 -0.18 6.86 29.75
C ASP A 346 0.37 8.24 29.32
N SER A 347 1.66 8.30 28.95
CA SER A 347 2.28 9.52 28.43
C SER A 347 1.58 10.05 27.16
N ASN A 348 1.20 9.17 26.22
CA ASN A 348 0.48 9.58 25.02
C ASN A 348 -0.92 10.16 25.28
N LEU A 349 -1.54 9.85 26.43
CA LEU A 349 -2.87 10.36 26.81
C LEU A 349 -2.79 11.59 27.72
N HIS A 350 -1.79 11.61 28.61
CA HIS A 350 -1.77 12.50 29.77
C HIS A 350 -0.47 13.30 29.94
N GLY A 351 0.57 12.99 29.15
CA GLY A 351 1.88 13.65 29.21
C GLY A 351 2.34 14.20 27.86
N ASP A 352 3.65 14.30 27.68
CA ASP A 352 4.28 14.85 26.47
C ASP A 352 4.21 13.89 25.27
N GLY A 353 3.82 12.64 25.51
CA GLY A 353 3.78 11.58 24.51
C GLY A 353 5.14 10.97 24.20
N GLU A 354 5.15 9.99 23.31
CA GLU A 354 6.36 9.32 22.85
C GLU A 354 7.05 10.08 21.71
N SER A 355 8.39 10.04 21.71
CA SER A 355 9.20 10.52 20.60
C SER A 355 9.59 9.34 19.70
N ARG A 356 9.32 9.47 18.40
CA ARG A 356 9.69 8.50 17.37
C ARG A 356 10.70 9.15 16.43
N LYS A 357 11.68 8.38 15.97
CA LYS A 357 12.73 8.88 15.07
C LYS A 357 12.71 8.19 13.71
N VAL A 358 12.21 6.96 13.65
CA VAL A 358 12.30 6.12 12.45
C VAL A 358 10.96 5.54 12.05
N ALA A 359 10.22 4.90 12.98
CA ALA A 359 9.00 4.15 12.65
C ALA A 359 7.80 4.42 13.56
#